data_AF-A0A0N4XJ72-F1
#
_entry.id   AF-A0A0N4XJ72-F1
#
_cell.length_a   1.000
_cell.length_b   1.000
_cell.length_c   1.000
_cell.angle_alpha   90.00
_cell.angle_beta   90.00
_cell.angle_gamma   90.00
#
_symmetry.space_group_name_H-M   'P 1'
#
loop_
_entity.id
_entity.type
_entity.pdbx_description
1 polymer ?
#
loop_
_entity_poly.entity_id
_entity_poly.type
_entity_poly.pdbx_seq_one_letter_code
_entity_poly.pdbx_strand_id
1 'polypeptide(L)'
;MFVLPVLGVLATDRTMVQAQATTSGRILDPRLAGIDDVFRENFAQGLESAGASFAVYLNGNLVVDLWGGPMNKETGELWSENTSSVIFSITKSISATILAMVMDKENVPYERKLSDFWPEFAQNGKENVTIMNVVHHQ
;
A
#
# COMPACT_ATOMS: atom_id res chain seq x y z
N MET A 1 -41.50 25.99 35.39
CA MET A 1 -40.95 24.63 35.18
C MET A 1 -40.55 24.55 33.73
N PHE A 2 -39.25 24.71 33.45
CA PHE A 2 -38.68 24.75 32.10
C PHE A 2 -38.59 23.32 31.55
N VAL A 3 -39.08 23.11 30.32
CA VAL A 3 -38.82 21.89 29.54
C VAL A 3 -38.04 22.33 28.31
N LEU A 4 -36.75 22.03 28.27
CA LEU A 4 -35.91 22.19 27.09
C LEU A 4 -36.16 21.01 26.14
N PRO A 5 -36.33 21.23 24.83
CA PRO A 5 -36.24 20.15 23.86
C PRO A 5 -34.76 19.79 23.64
N VAL A 6 -34.47 18.50 23.68
CA VAL A 6 -33.17 17.92 23.34
C VAL A 6 -32.95 18.12 21.84
N LEU A 7 -32.07 19.07 21.48
CA LEU A 7 -31.53 19.19 20.13
C LEU A 7 -30.59 17.99 19.91
N GLY A 8 -31.04 17.00 19.13
CA GLY A 8 -30.16 16.01 18.52
C GLY A 8 -29.27 16.71 17.50
N VAL A 9 -28.02 16.99 17.87
CA VAL A 9 -27.04 17.61 16.98
C VAL A 9 -26.48 16.53 16.05
N LEU A 10 -26.72 16.75 14.76
CA LEU A 10 -26.03 16.11 13.63
C LEU A 10 -24.51 16.16 13.82
N ALA A 11 -23.90 15.03 14.18
CA ALA A 11 -22.45 14.86 14.22
C ALA A 11 -21.90 14.19 12.94
N THR A 12 -22.69 14.12 11.86
CA THR A 12 -22.36 13.38 10.63
C THR A 12 -21.87 14.23 9.46
N ASP A 13 -21.75 15.56 9.61
CA ASP A 13 -21.52 16.43 8.44
C ASP A 13 -20.08 16.98 8.32
N ARG A 14 -19.47 17.44 9.42
CA ARG A 14 -18.15 18.13 9.33
C ARG A 14 -16.97 17.20 9.00
N THR A 15 -16.97 15.98 9.52
CA THR A 15 -15.87 15.01 9.33
C THR A 15 -15.85 14.47 7.90
N MET A 16 -17.05 14.22 7.33
CA MET A 16 -17.22 13.79 5.94
C MET A 16 -16.79 14.89 4.96
N VAL A 17 -17.18 16.15 5.20
CA VAL A 17 -16.80 17.29 4.36
C VAL A 17 -15.28 17.51 4.34
N GLN A 18 -14.59 17.31 5.47
CA GLN A 18 -13.14 17.51 5.55
C GLN A 18 -12.34 16.34 4.94
N ALA A 19 -12.83 15.10 5.07
CA ALA A 19 -12.27 13.94 4.38
C ALA A 19 -12.44 14.07 2.85
N GLN A 20 -13.61 14.51 2.39
CA GLN A 20 -13.88 14.73 0.97
C GLN A 20 -13.04 15.88 0.39
N ALA A 21 -12.75 16.93 1.17
CA ALA A 21 -11.91 18.05 0.76
C ALA A 21 -10.42 17.71 0.56
N THR A 22 -9.95 16.55 1.05
CA THR A 22 -8.53 16.16 1.01
C THR A 22 -8.25 14.90 0.20
N THR A 23 -9.28 14.34 -0.44
CA THR A 23 -9.19 13.11 -1.25
C THR A 23 -9.52 13.41 -2.71
N SER A 24 -8.71 12.87 -3.62
CA SER A 24 -8.75 13.08 -5.08
C SER A 24 -8.48 11.77 -5.81
N GLY A 25 -8.72 11.74 -7.12
CA GLY A 25 -8.50 10.56 -7.93
C GLY A 25 -9.63 10.28 -8.93
N ARG A 26 -9.63 9.07 -9.47
CA ARG A 26 -10.51 8.64 -10.56
C ARG A 26 -10.96 7.20 -10.33
N ILE A 27 -12.28 6.98 -10.42
CA ILE A 27 -12.86 5.66 -10.68
C ILE A 27 -13.10 5.55 -12.18
N LEU A 28 -12.33 4.70 -12.85
CA LEU A 28 -12.40 4.52 -14.30
C LEU A 28 -13.36 3.38 -14.69
N ASP A 29 -13.55 2.40 -13.79
CA ASP A 29 -14.57 1.37 -13.94
C ASP A 29 -15.76 1.65 -13.00
N PRO A 30 -16.94 2.04 -13.52
CA PRO A 30 -18.11 2.38 -12.70
C PRO A 30 -18.60 1.24 -11.79
N ARG A 31 -18.27 -0.02 -12.10
CA ARG A 31 -18.61 -1.17 -11.26
C ARG A 31 -17.89 -1.13 -9.91
N LEU A 32 -16.80 -0.37 -9.81
CA LEU A 32 -15.97 -0.20 -8.62
C LEU A 32 -16.24 1.14 -7.90
N ALA A 33 -17.32 1.85 -8.23
CA ALA A 33 -17.63 3.17 -7.65
C ALA A 33 -17.65 3.20 -6.12
N GLY A 34 -18.11 2.13 -5.47
CA GLY A 34 -18.14 2.05 -4.01
C GLY A 34 -16.76 2.06 -3.32
N ILE A 35 -15.67 1.89 -4.07
CA ILE A 35 -14.32 2.03 -3.52
C ILE A 35 -14.03 3.47 -3.11
N ASP A 36 -14.53 4.47 -3.85
CA ASP A 36 -14.34 5.88 -3.50
C ASP A 36 -14.99 6.20 -2.15
N ASP A 37 -16.20 5.67 -1.91
CA ASP A 37 -16.91 5.84 -0.63
C ASP A 37 -16.12 5.26 0.53
N VAL A 38 -15.64 4.01 0.41
CA VAL A 38 -14.85 3.34 1.46
C VAL A 38 -13.52 4.05 1.69
N PHE A 39 -12.83 4.47 0.63
CA PHE A 39 -11.56 5.19 0.75
C PHE A 39 -11.75 6.50 1.52
N ARG A 40 -12.78 7.29 1.19
CA ARG A 40 -13.11 8.53 1.92
C ARG A 40 -13.56 8.26 3.35
N GLU A 41 -14.32 7.19 3.57
CA GLU A 41 -14.78 6.79 4.89
C GLU A 41 -13.62 6.44 5.82
N ASN A 42 -12.54 5.82 5.32
CA ASN A 42 -11.34 5.56 6.13
C ASN A 42 -10.74 6.85 6.71
N PHE A 43 -10.70 7.94 5.94
CA PHE A 43 -10.27 9.25 6.46
C PHE A 43 -11.30 9.85 7.43
N ALA A 44 -12.58 9.79 7.11
CA ALA A 44 -13.65 10.34 7.96
C ALA A 44 -13.73 9.65 9.32
N GLN A 45 -13.45 8.34 9.38
CA GLN A 45 -13.36 7.56 10.60
C GLN A 45 -12.01 7.71 11.34
N GLY A 46 -11.05 8.44 10.76
CA GLY A 46 -9.72 8.63 11.34
C GLY A 46 -8.83 7.38 11.29
N LEU A 47 -9.18 6.38 10.47
CA LEU A 47 -8.35 5.20 10.24
C LEU A 47 -7.06 5.57 9.51
N GLU A 48 -7.15 6.55 8.59
CA GLU A 48 -6.01 7.15 7.92
C GLU A 48 -5.59 8.44 8.62
N SER A 49 -4.63 8.32 9.54
CA SER A 49 -4.10 9.48 10.25
C SER A 49 -3.11 10.29 9.40
N ALA A 50 -2.54 9.72 8.34
CA ALA A 50 -1.66 10.35 7.38
C ALA A 50 -2.33 10.35 5.99
N GLY A 51 -1.62 10.74 4.95
CA GLY A 51 -2.11 10.54 3.59
C GLY A 51 -1.95 9.10 3.11
N ALA A 52 -2.75 8.73 2.12
CA ALA A 52 -2.78 7.39 1.53
C ALA A 52 -3.01 7.48 0.01
N SER A 53 -2.67 6.40 -0.68
CA SER A 53 -3.00 6.19 -2.10
C SER A 53 -3.45 4.76 -2.32
N PHE A 54 -4.34 4.55 -3.29
CA PHE A 54 -4.92 3.27 -3.62
C PHE A 54 -5.14 3.14 -5.12
N ALA A 55 -4.60 2.09 -5.72
CA ALA A 55 -4.75 1.83 -7.14
C ALA A 55 -5.17 0.37 -7.39
N VAL A 56 -6.03 0.18 -8.39
CA VAL A 56 -6.46 -1.15 -8.86
C VAL A 56 -6.15 -1.29 -10.34
N TYR A 57 -5.50 -2.39 -10.69
CA TYR A 57 -5.27 -2.79 -12.06
C TYR A 57 -6.09 -4.05 -12.38
N LEU A 58 -6.83 -4.01 -13.49
CA LEU A 58 -7.55 -5.16 -14.03
C LEU A 58 -7.01 -5.47 -15.43
N ASN A 59 -6.43 -6.66 -15.59
CA ASN A 59 -5.82 -7.11 -16.84
C ASN A 59 -4.79 -6.10 -17.40
N GLY A 60 -3.97 -5.52 -16.52
CA GLY A 60 -2.96 -4.52 -16.87
C GLY A 60 -3.48 -3.10 -17.06
N ASN A 61 -4.80 -2.86 -16.99
CA ASN A 61 -5.37 -1.53 -17.11
C ASN A 61 -5.68 -0.95 -15.73
N LEU A 62 -5.27 0.30 -15.51
CA LEU A 62 -5.66 1.07 -14.33
C LEU A 62 -7.18 1.30 -14.36
N VAL A 63 -7.89 0.86 -13.32
CA VAL A 63 -9.36 0.99 -13.23
C VAL A 63 -9.82 1.83 -12.03
N VAL A 64 -8.94 2.00 -11.04
CA VAL A 64 -9.13 2.88 -9.88
C VAL A 64 -7.78 3.49 -9.54
N ASP A 65 -7.77 4.80 -9.27
CA ASP A 65 -6.58 5.54 -8.84
C ASP A 65 -6.99 6.67 -7.89
N LEU A 66 -6.77 6.49 -6.59
CA LEU A 66 -7.20 7.39 -5.53
C LEU A 66 -6.02 7.79 -4.65
N TRP A 67 -6.08 9.01 -4.12
CA TRP A 67 -5.12 9.49 -3.14
C TRP A 67 -5.73 10.58 -2.26
N GLY A 68 -5.12 10.85 -1.11
CA GLY A 68 -5.57 11.95 -0.27
C GLY A 68 -4.91 12.01 1.09
N GLY A 69 -5.36 12.99 1.87
CA GLY A 69 -4.84 13.29 3.20
C GLY A 69 -3.53 14.09 3.19
N PRO A 70 -2.94 14.32 4.36
CA PRO A 70 -1.71 15.10 4.48
C PRO A 70 -0.48 14.30 4.05
N MET A 71 0.36 14.87 3.17
CA MET A 71 1.71 14.36 2.90
C MET A 71 2.64 14.71 4.06
N ASN A 72 2.56 15.96 4.53
CA ASN A 72 3.36 16.46 5.63
C ASN A 72 2.47 17.28 6.57
N LYS A 73 2.31 16.80 7.80
CA LYS A 73 1.47 17.45 8.82
C LYS A 73 2.06 18.75 9.36
N GLU A 74 3.38 18.91 9.31
CA GLU A 74 4.06 20.10 9.81
C GLU A 74 3.97 21.25 8.82
N THR A 75 4.12 20.96 7.52
CA THR A 75 4.03 21.97 6.46
C THR A 75 2.61 22.19 5.94
N GLY A 76 1.70 21.24 6.20
CA GLY A 76 0.33 21.25 5.69
C GLY A 76 0.22 20.82 4.23
N GLU A 77 1.30 20.32 3.63
CA GLU A 77 1.28 19.83 2.25
C GLU A 77 0.38 18.60 2.13
N LEU A 78 -0.44 18.60 1.07
CA LEU A 78 -1.39 17.52 0.79
C LEU A 78 -0.77 16.46 -0.12
N TRP A 79 -1.30 15.26 -0.01
CA TRP A 79 -0.99 14.17 -0.93
C TRP A 79 -1.46 14.51 -2.34
N SER A 80 -0.62 14.21 -3.33
CA SER A 80 -0.90 14.37 -4.76
C SER A 80 -0.69 13.04 -5.50
N GLU A 81 -1.11 12.96 -6.76
CA GLU A 81 -0.87 11.79 -7.62
C GLU A 81 0.62 11.41 -7.72
N ASN A 82 1.53 12.36 -7.52
CA ASN A 82 2.98 12.16 -7.62
C ASN A 82 3.68 12.00 -6.27
N THR A 83 2.94 11.99 -5.16
CA THR A 83 3.51 11.83 -3.83
C THR A 83 4.05 10.41 -3.66
N SER A 84 5.36 10.30 -3.37
CA SER A 84 6.02 9.04 -3.07
C SER A 84 6.08 8.79 -1.57
N SER A 85 5.94 7.53 -1.16
CA SER A 85 6.04 7.10 0.23
C SER A 85 7.02 5.93 0.39
N VAL A 86 7.56 5.77 1.59
CA VAL A 86 8.38 4.62 1.95
C VAL A 86 7.50 3.39 2.03
N ILE A 87 7.77 2.39 1.18
CA ILE A 87 6.96 1.16 1.08
C ILE A 87 7.43 0.03 2.02
N PHE A 88 8.45 0.29 2.84
CA PHE A 88 9.02 -0.64 3.82
C PHE A 88 9.21 -2.06 3.25
N SER A 89 8.61 -3.08 3.88
CA SER A 89 8.79 -4.48 3.53
C SER A 89 8.19 -4.86 2.18
N ILE A 90 7.35 -4.04 1.55
CA ILE A 90 6.88 -4.26 0.16
C ILE A 90 8.07 -4.33 -0.80
N THR A 91 9.19 -3.69 -0.47
CA THR A 91 10.46 -3.81 -1.21
C THR A 91 10.86 -5.29 -1.42
N LYS A 92 10.56 -6.19 -0.48
CA LYS A 92 10.85 -7.63 -0.62
C LYS A 92 10.10 -8.26 -1.79
N SER A 93 8.86 -7.86 -2.04
CA SER A 93 8.09 -8.34 -3.19
C SER A 93 8.75 -7.94 -4.50
N ILE A 94 9.22 -6.69 -4.61
CA ILE A 94 9.96 -6.19 -5.77
C ILE A 94 11.27 -6.98 -5.96
N SER A 95 12.05 -7.16 -4.88
CA SER A 95 13.27 -7.97 -4.90
C SER A 95 13.01 -9.41 -5.33
N ALA A 96 11.92 -10.03 -4.85
CA ALA A 96 11.53 -11.39 -5.20
C ALA A 96 11.14 -11.50 -6.68
N THR A 97 10.43 -10.52 -7.25
CA THR A 97 10.12 -10.47 -8.68
C THR A 97 11.39 -10.37 -9.52
N ILE A 98 12.32 -9.48 -9.15
CA ILE A 98 13.61 -9.35 -9.86
C ILE A 98 14.38 -10.67 -9.82
N LEU A 99 14.45 -11.33 -8.65
CA LEU A 99 15.10 -12.62 -8.51
C LEU A 99 14.46 -13.68 -9.42
N ALA A 100 13.12 -13.78 -9.43
CA ALA A 100 12.41 -14.72 -10.28
C ALA A 100 12.69 -14.49 -11.78
N MET A 101 12.70 -13.23 -12.22
CA MET A 101 13.03 -12.87 -13.61
C MET A 101 14.47 -13.27 -13.99
N VAL A 102 15.42 -13.05 -13.09
CA VAL A 102 16.83 -13.44 -13.32
C VAL A 102 16.95 -14.96 -13.37
N MET A 103 16.31 -15.67 -12.45
CA MET A 103 16.37 -17.13 -12.39
C MET A 103 15.76 -17.80 -13.62
N ASP A 104 14.63 -17.29 -14.10
CA ASP A 104 14.00 -17.74 -15.34
C ASP A 104 14.95 -17.52 -16.54
N LYS A 105 15.48 -16.29 -16.67
CA LYS A 105 16.38 -15.92 -17.77
C LYS A 105 17.65 -16.76 -17.80
N GLU A 106 18.26 -17.00 -16.64
CA GLU A 106 19.53 -17.72 -16.52
C GLU A 106 19.33 -19.25 -16.33
N ASN A 107 18.07 -19.71 -16.37
CA ASN A 107 17.67 -21.11 -16.17
C ASN A 107 18.27 -21.72 -14.86
N VAL A 108 18.16 -20.97 -13.77
CA VAL A 108 18.67 -21.37 -12.45
C VAL A 108 17.51 -21.91 -11.59
N PRO A 109 17.58 -23.16 -11.10
CA PRO A 109 16.57 -23.70 -10.18
C PRO A 109 16.71 -23.11 -8.77
N TYR A 110 15.60 -23.00 -8.04
CA TYR A 110 15.56 -22.50 -6.66
C TYR A 110 16.25 -23.42 -5.65
N GLU A 111 16.40 -24.70 -5.98
CA GLU A 111 17.10 -25.71 -5.21
C GLU A 111 18.63 -25.53 -5.25
N ARG A 112 19.13 -24.61 -6.10
CA ARG A 112 20.57 -24.32 -6.17
C ARG A 112 21.05 -23.69 -4.87
N LYS A 113 22.24 -24.09 -4.44
CA LYS A 113 22.86 -23.62 -3.20
C LYS A 113 23.35 -22.19 -3.36
N LEU A 114 23.18 -21.37 -2.33
CA LEU A 114 23.74 -20.01 -2.32
C LEU A 114 25.26 -20.02 -2.40
N SER A 115 25.91 -21.03 -1.82
CA SER A 115 27.36 -21.20 -1.87
C SER A 115 27.91 -21.37 -3.29
N ASP A 116 27.09 -21.77 -4.27
CA ASP A 116 27.51 -21.88 -5.67
C ASP A 116 27.73 -20.50 -6.31
N PHE A 117 27.12 -19.45 -5.75
CA PHE A 117 27.21 -18.06 -6.22
C PHE A 117 28.03 -17.19 -5.27
N TRP A 118 27.94 -17.48 -3.98
CA TRP A 118 28.60 -16.75 -2.90
C TRP A 118 29.32 -17.75 -1.98
N PRO A 119 30.54 -18.20 -2.33
CA PRO A 119 31.24 -19.25 -1.59
C PRO A 119 31.44 -18.94 -0.11
N GLU A 120 31.66 -17.69 0.26
CA GLU A 120 31.84 -17.25 1.65
C GLU A 120 30.56 -17.43 2.49
N PHE A 121 29.38 -17.52 1.86
CA PHE A 121 28.12 -17.79 2.55
C PHE A 121 28.13 -19.16 3.24
N ALA A 122 28.89 -20.14 2.73
CA ALA A 122 28.92 -21.52 3.21
C ALA A 122 29.42 -21.69 4.66
N GLN A 123 30.03 -20.66 5.25
CA GLN A 123 30.55 -20.71 6.61
C GLN A 123 29.46 -20.99 7.65
N ASN A 124 29.85 -21.52 8.81
CA ASN A 124 28.96 -21.77 9.96
C ASN A 124 27.76 -22.69 9.65
N GLY A 125 27.97 -23.75 8.86
CA GLY A 125 26.94 -24.77 8.59
C GLY A 125 25.89 -24.36 7.54
N LYS A 126 26.19 -23.35 6.71
CA LYS A 126 25.26 -22.81 5.71
C LYS A 126 25.51 -23.34 4.29
N GLU A 127 26.38 -24.32 4.12
CA GLU A 127 26.81 -24.88 2.83
C GLU A 127 25.68 -25.55 2.04
N ASN A 128 24.54 -25.86 2.68
CA ASN A 128 23.40 -26.49 2.04
C ASN A 128 22.17 -25.58 1.92
N VAL A 129 22.27 -24.31 2.31
CA VAL A 129 21.17 -23.35 2.18
C VAL A 129 20.96 -23.04 0.70
N THR A 130 19.72 -23.21 0.24
CA THR A 130 19.29 -22.97 -1.13
C THR A 130 18.70 -21.58 -1.30
N ILE A 131 18.56 -21.14 -2.55
CA ILE A 131 17.82 -19.91 -2.87
C ILE A 131 16.37 -20.01 -2.33
N MET A 132 15.75 -21.19 -2.45
CA MET A 132 14.40 -21.46 -1.92
C MET A 132 14.29 -21.18 -0.42
N ASN A 133 15.28 -21.59 0.37
CA ASN A 133 15.27 -21.33 1.81
C ASN A 133 15.24 -19.83 2.11
N VAL A 134 16.04 -19.03 1.40
CA VAL A 134 16.11 -17.58 1.63
C VAL A 134 14.82 -16.87 1.25
N VAL A 135 14.21 -17.19 0.11
CA VAL A 135 12.93 -16.55 -0.30
C VAL A 135 11.76 -16.95 0.60
N HIS A 136 11.86 -18.10 1.29
CA HIS A 136 10.87 -18.57 2.26
C HIS A 136 11.21 -18.26 3.72
N HIS A 137 12.31 -17.54 3.99
CA HIS A 137 12.76 -17.22 5.34
C HIS A 137 12.98 -18.46 6.23
N GLN A 138 13.69 -19.47 5.70
CA GLN A 138 14.09 -20.69 6.40
C GLN A 138 15.57 -20.67 6.81
#